data_AF-A0A956D542-F1
#
_entry.id   AF-A0A956D542-F1
#
_cell.length_a   1.000
_cell.length_b   1.000
_cell.length_c   1.000
_cell.angle_alpha   90.00
_cell.angle_beta   90.00
_cell.angle_gamma   90.00
#
_symmetry.space_group_name_H-M   'P 1'
#
loop_
_entity.id
_entity.type
_entity.pdbx_description
1 polymer ?
#
loop_
_entity_poly.entity_id
_entity_poly.type
_entity_poly.pdbx_seq_one_letter_code
_entity_poly.pdbx_strand_id
1 'polypeptide(L)'
;MRTSRILPLVGPAIVLYLVADAAASGGGLDGVRRGLAVVAFAFTLTPWLVGGLVRDEVVGARAVGVLGALGGVSLAAVLQPLQLSGLREVTLAITLPLIAFLLIELAWKVPDQLPLRRRLRPALTLATGLVLVLAVVASMPPVSLFGDLVLVPAFFAQAPARSVFVALGVALVLRTLRRRFGSSPESLAANAWALLGLLPALVLVGV
;
A
#
# COMPACT_ATOMS: atom_id res chain seq x y z
N MET A 1 0.77 -26.46 6.15
CA MET A 1 -0.30 -25.47 6.41
C MET A 1 -1.13 -25.31 5.13
N ARG A 2 -2.41 -25.69 5.13
CA ARG A 2 -3.30 -25.48 3.96
C ARG A 2 -3.49 -23.98 3.78
N THR A 3 -2.87 -23.40 2.76
CA THR A 3 -3.11 -22.01 2.35
C THR A 3 -4.58 -21.89 2.00
N SER A 4 -5.35 -21.16 2.80
CA SER A 4 -6.77 -20.90 2.57
C SER A 4 -6.93 -20.27 1.18
N ARG A 5 -7.59 -20.99 0.25
CA ARG A 5 -7.81 -20.57 -1.14
C ARG A 5 -8.62 -19.27 -1.28
N ILE A 6 -9.21 -18.81 -0.17
CA ILE A 6 -10.10 -17.64 -0.09
C ILE A 6 -9.31 -16.33 0.01
N LEU A 7 -8.15 -16.32 0.66
CA LEU A 7 -7.39 -15.10 0.93
C LEU A 7 -7.01 -14.28 -0.33
N PRO A 8 -6.62 -14.89 -1.48
CA PRO A 8 -6.31 -14.12 -2.68
C PRO A 8 -7.55 -13.58 -3.41
N LEU A 9 -8.77 -14.05 -3.09
CA LEU A 9 -10.01 -13.55 -3.69
C LEU A 9 -10.51 -12.24 -3.05
N VAL A 10 -10.02 -11.93 -1.84
CA VAL A 10 -10.49 -10.77 -1.06
C VAL A 10 -10.14 -9.45 -1.74
N GLY A 11 -8.92 -9.31 -2.27
CA GLY A 11 -8.49 -8.09 -2.96
C GLY A 11 -9.36 -7.75 -4.18
N PRO A 12 -9.50 -8.67 -5.14
CA PRO A 12 -10.37 -8.48 -6.30
C PRO A 12 -11.83 -8.19 -5.91
N ALA A 13 -12.38 -8.88 -4.90
CA ALA A 13 -13.74 -8.65 -4.44
C ALA A 13 -13.92 -7.23 -3.86
N ILE A 14 -12.97 -6.76 -3.03
CA ILE A 14 -12.98 -5.39 -2.50
C ILE A 14 -12.91 -4.38 -3.65
N VAL A 15 -12.01 -4.56 -4.62
CA VAL A 15 -11.89 -3.63 -5.74
C VAL A 15 -13.15 -3.60 -6.59
N LEU A 16 -13.75 -4.74 -6.92
CA LEU A 16 -15.01 -4.79 -7.67
C LEU A 16 -16.14 -4.09 -6.91
N TYR A 17 -16.21 -4.27 -5.59
CA TYR A 17 -17.17 -3.56 -4.75
C TYR A 17 -16.96 -2.04 -4.80
N LEU A 18 -15.72 -1.57 -4.61
CA LEU A 18 -15.38 -0.14 -4.65
C LEU A 18 -15.66 0.50 -6.01
N VAL A 19 -15.38 -0.23 -7.09
CA VAL A 19 -15.63 0.23 -8.47
C VAL A 19 -17.14 0.29 -8.75
N ALA A 20 -17.89 -0.73 -8.32
CA ALA A 20 -19.34 -0.75 -8.47
C ALA A 20 -20.01 0.39 -7.69
N ASP A 21 -19.56 0.63 -6.46
CA ASP A 21 -20.04 1.72 -5.62
C ASP A 21 -19.69 3.10 -6.20
N ALA A 22 -18.47 3.28 -6.73
CA ALA A 22 -18.07 4.50 -7.43
C ALA A 22 -18.90 4.73 -8.71
N ALA A 23 -19.21 3.67 -9.46
CA ALA A 23 -20.05 3.76 -10.66
C ALA A 23 -21.51 4.10 -10.30
N ALA A 24 -22.05 3.50 -9.23
CA ALA A 24 -23.42 3.74 -8.78
C ALA A 24 -23.59 5.16 -8.22
N SER A 25 -22.65 5.63 -7.40
CA SER A 25 -22.69 6.97 -6.79
C SER A 25 -22.37 8.11 -7.76
N GLY A 26 -21.54 7.84 -8.77
CA GLY A 26 -21.08 8.85 -9.75
C GLY A 26 -21.89 8.93 -11.05
N GLY A 27 -22.96 8.13 -11.22
CA GLY A 27 -23.72 8.06 -12.47
C GLY A 27 -22.98 7.35 -13.62
N GLY A 28 -21.98 6.54 -13.30
CA GLY A 28 -21.14 5.78 -14.24
C GLY A 28 -19.65 6.08 -14.13
N LEU A 29 -18.85 5.36 -14.90
CA LEU A 29 -17.41 5.58 -15.05
C LEU A 29 -17.11 6.19 -16.42
N ASP A 30 -16.42 7.33 -16.42
CA ASP A 30 -15.82 7.92 -17.61
C ASP A 30 -14.62 7.09 -18.11
N GLY A 31 -14.07 7.44 -19.28
CA GLY A 31 -12.97 6.67 -19.89
C GLY A 31 -11.74 6.54 -19.00
N VAL A 32 -11.39 7.61 -18.29
CA VAL A 32 -10.22 7.63 -17.38
C VAL A 32 -10.46 6.76 -16.15
N ARG A 33 -11.62 6.89 -15.47
CA ARG A 33 -11.94 6.05 -14.30
C ARG A 33 -12.08 4.58 -14.67
N ARG A 34 -12.57 4.25 -15.89
CA ARG A 34 -12.54 2.86 -16.40
C ARG A 34 -11.12 2.33 -16.52
N GLY A 35 -10.22 3.13 -17.11
CA GLY A 35 -8.79 2.78 -17.21
C GLY A 35 -8.18 2.52 -15.83
N LEU A 36 -8.41 3.41 -14.87
CA LEU A 36 -7.95 3.26 -13.49
C LEU A 36 -8.57 2.05 -12.78
N ALA A 37 -9.85 1.76 -12.99
CA ALA A 37 -10.51 0.58 -12.43
C ALA A 37 -9.90 -0.73 -12.97
N VAL A 38 -9.55 -0.78 -14.25
CA VAL A 38 -8.86 -1.94 -14.86
C VAL A 38 -7.47 -2.10 -14.25
N VAL A 39 -6.71 -1.01 -14.10
CA VAL A 39 -5.38 -1.04 -13.44
C VAL A 39 -5.50 -1.48 -11.98
N ALA A 40 -6.48 -0.97 -11.24
CA ALA A 40 -6.75 -1.33 -9.86
C ALA A 40 -7.02 -2.83 -9.73
N PHE A 41 -7.89 -3.36 -10.59
CA PHE A 41 -8.21 -4.78 -10.64
C PHE A 41 -6.97 -5.62 -10.99
N ALA A 42 -6.21 -5.23 -12.02
CA ALA A 42 -4.99 -5.93 -12.42
C ALA A 42 -3.97 -6.02 -11.27
N PHE A 43 -3.80 -4.95 -10.49
CA PHE A 43 -2.94 -4.97 -9.31
C PHE A 43 -3.38 -5.98 -8.25
N THR A 44 -4.68 -6.17 -8.04
CA THR A 44 -5.18 -7.21 -7.12
C THR A 44 -4.91 -8.65 -7.57
N LEU A 45 -4.57 -8.87 -8.84
CA LEU A 45 -4.16 -10.18 -9.36
C LEU A 45 -2.70 -10.52 -9.05
N THR A 46 -1.92 -9.55 -8.57
CA THR A 46 -0.48 -9.72 -8.30
C THR A 46 -0.20 -10.91 -7.38
N PRO A 47 -0.92 -11.15 -6.26
CA PRO A 47 -0.75 -12.35 -5.43
C PRO A 47 -0.84 -13.68 -6.18
N TRP A 48 -1.68 -13.77 -7.22
CA TRP A 48 -1.77 -14.97 -8.06
C TRP A 48 -0.57 -15.08 -8.99
N LEU A 49 -0.19 -13.98 -9.63
CA LEU A 49 0.96 -13.93 -10.55
C LEU A 49 2.28 -14.28 -9.85
N VAL A 50 2.47 -13.77 -8.62
CA VAL A 50 3.67 -14.10 -7.83
C VAL A 50 3.53 -15.41 -7.04
N GLY A 51 2.40 -16.10 -7.14
CA GLY A 51 2.10 -17.28 -6.33
C GLY A 51 3.08 -18.43 -6.54
N GLY A 52 3.55 -18.64 -7.77
CA GLY A 52 4.60 -19.62 -8.08
C GLY A 52 5.92 -19.26 -7.39
N LEU A 53 6.33 -18.01 -7.48
CA LEU A 53 7.57 -17.50 -6.88
C LEU A 53 7.56 -17.54 -5.36
N VAL A 54 6.39 -17.39 -4.74
CA VAL A 54 6.22 -17.58 -3.29
C VAL A 54 6.42 -19.04 -2.90
N ARG A 55 6.01 -20.00 -3.75
CA ARG A 55 6.26 -21.43 -3.52
C ARG A 55 7.74 -21.78 -3.71
N ASP A 56 8.40 -21.09 -4.64
CA ASP A 56 9.84 -21.20 -4.89
C ASP A 56 10.69 -20.38 -3.89
N GLU A 57 10.06 -19.92 -2.81
CA GLU A 57 10.69 -19.16 -1.71
C GLU A 57 11.47 -17.89 -2.14
N VAL A 58 11.13 -17.32 -3.30
CA VAL A 58 11.77 -16.12 -3.83
C VAL A 58 11.61 -14.96 -2.85
N VAL A 59 12.74 -14.36 -2.47
CA VAL A 59 12.79 -13.32 -1.46
C VAL A 59 11.99 -12.09 -1.91
N GLY A 60 11.00 -11.70 -1.10
CA GLY A 60 10.21 -10.50 -1.35
C GLY A 60 8.97 -10.72 -2.21
N ALA A 61 8.82 -11.87 -2.89
CA ALA A 61 7.67 -12.17 -3.74
C ALA A 61 6.32 -11.99 -3.01
N ARG A 62 6.22 -12.49 -1.77
CA ARG A 62 5.00 -12.31 -0.95
C ARG A 62 4.70 -10.83 -0.68
N ALA A 63 5.72 -10.02 -0.36
CA ALA A 63 5.53 -8.59 -0.09
C ALA A 63 5.08 -7.84 -1.35
N VAL A 64 5.61 -8.19 -2.52
CA VAL A 64 5.16 -7.65 -3.82
C VAL A 64 3.70 -8.02 -4.09
N GLY A 65 3.30 -9.27 -3.83
CA GLY A 65 1.90 -9.70 -3.92
C GLY A 65 0.97 -8.85 -3.07
N VAL A 66 1.33 -8.64 -1.79
CA VAL A 66 0.53 -7.81 -0.87
C VAL A 66 0.53 -6.34 -1.28
N LEU A 67 1.66 -5.79 -1.74
CA LEU A 67 1.76 -4.43 -2.27
C LEU A 67 0.85 -4.22 -3.48
N GLY A 68 0.79 -5.18 -4.40
CA GLY A 68 -0.14 -5.16 -5.53
C GLY A 68 -1.60 -5.15 -5.06
N ALA A 69 -1.96 -6.04 -4.14
CA ALA A 69 -3.32 -6.08 -3.60
C ALA A 69 -3.73 -4.76 -2.89
N LEU A 70 -2.89 -4.26 -1.99
CA LEU A 70 -3.14 -2.99 -1.30
C LEU A 70 -3.15 -1.79 -2.27
N GLY A 71 -2.26 -1.82 -3.27
CA GLY A 71 -2.19 -0.79 -4.31
C GLY A 71 -3.47 -0.75 -5.14
N GLY A 72 -3.97 -1.91 -5.56
CA GLY A 72 -5.24 -2.04 -6.27
C GLY A 72 -6.43 -1.54 -5.44
N VAL A 73 -6.53 -1.92 -4.17
CA VAL A 73 -7.58 -1.44 -3.26
C VAL A 73 -7.50 0.08 -3.08
N SER A 74 -6.30 0.62 -2.89
CA SER A 74 -6.09 2.07 -2.75
C SER A 74 -6.50 2.82 -4.02
N LEU A 75 -6.13 2.30 -5.20
CA LEU A 75 -6.46 2.93 -6.48
C LEU A 75 -7.97 2.92 -6.71
N ALA A 76 -8.64 1.81 -6.38
CA ALA A 76 -10.10 1.72 -6.44
C ALA A 76 -10.78 2.68 -5.47
N ALA A 77 -10.22 2.88 -4.26
CA ALA A 77 -10.73 3.85 -3.31
C ALA A 77 -10.62 5.30 -3.82
N VAL A 78 -9.62 5.63 -4.63
CA VAL A 78 -9.49 6.97 -5.21
C VAL A 78 -10.58 7.29 -6.24
N LEU A 79 -11.20 6.26 -6.85
CA LEU A 79 -12.33 6.45 -7.78
C LEU A 79 -13.58 7.01 -7.11
N GLN A 80 -13.67 6.89 -5.78
CA GLN A 80 -14.78 7.39 -4.99
C GLN A 80 -14.81 8.92 -4.96
N PRO A 81 -16.01 9.54 -5.05
CA PRO A 81 -16.15 10.99 -5.04
C PRO A 81 -15.59 11.63 -3.76
N LEU A 82 -14.83 12.72 -3.93
CA LEU A 82 -14.09 13.44 -2.87
C LEU A 82 -14.96 13.93 -1.70
N GLN A 83 -16.25 14.16 -1.94
CA GLN A 83 -17.10 14.93 -1.02
C GLN A 83 -18.01 14.05 -0.14
N LEU A 84 -18.06 12.72 -0.35
CA LEU A 84 -19.12 11.88 0.22
C LEU A 84 -18.68 10.52 0.77
N SER A 85 -17.43 10.10 0.61
CA SER A 85 -17.04 8.72 0.89
C SER A 85 -16.11 8.62 2.11
N GLY A 86 -16.69 8.53 3.31
CA GLY A 86 -15.94 8.11 4.51
C GLY A 86 -15.26 6.75 4.31
N LEU A 87 -15.81 5.91 3.43
CA LEU A 87 -15.21 4.65 3.02
C LEU A 87 -13.87 4.85 2.28
N ARG A 88 -13.78 5.83 1.36
CA ARG A 88 -12.51 6.18 0.70
C ARG A 88 -11.45 6.56 1.72
N GLU A 89 -11.80 7.45 2.65
CA GLU A 89 -10.86 7.97 3.63
C GLU A 89 -10.33 6.87 4.55
N VAL A 90 -11.23 6.05 5.11
CA VAL A 90 -10.85 4.91 5.95
C VAL A 90 -10.01 3.91 5.17
N THR A 91 -10.37 3.62 3.92
CA THR A 91 -9.61 2.69 3.07
C THR A 91 -8.18 3.20 2.87
N LEU A 92 -8.00 4.45 2.46
CA LEU A 92 -6.67 5.04 2.24
C LEU A 92 -5.88 5.22 3.54
N ALA A 93 -6.55 5.55 4.66
CA ALA A 93 -5.94 5.63 5.98
C ALA A 93 -5.36 4.30 6.45
N ILE A 94 -5.92 3.17 6.01
CA ILE A 94 -5.43 1.82 6.32
C ILE A 94 -4.40 1.36 5.30
N THR A 95 -4.69 1.46 4.01
CA THR A 95 -3.86 0.83 2.97
C THR A 95 -2.55 1.56 2.73
N LEU A 96 -2.53 2.90 2.76
CA LEU A 96 -1.32 3.67 2.46
C LEU A 96 -0.20 3.47 3.50
N PRO A 97 -0.46 3.48 4.84
CA PRO A 97 0.59 3.21 5.81
C PRO A 97 1.12 1.76 5.72
N LEU A 98 0.26 0.80 5.36
CA LEU A 98 0.67 -0.59 5.12
C LEU A 98 1.55 -0.71 3.86
N ILE A 99 1.23 0.03 2.80
CA ILE A 99 2.08 0.13 1.60
C ILE A 99 3.44 0.72 1.99
N ALA A 100 3.47 1.83 2.72
CA ALA A 100 4.70 2.47 3.19
C ALA A 100 5.57 1.51 4.02
N PHE A 101 4.94 0.79 4.96
CA PHE A 101 5.61 -0.24 5.77
C PHE A 101 6.25 -1.33 4.90
N LEU A 102 5.48 -1.89 3.96
CA LEU A 102 5.95 -2.96 3.08
C LEU A 102 7.05 -2.49 2.13
N LEU A 103 6.99 -1.25 1.65
CA LEU A 103 8.05 -0.66 0.83
C LEU A 103 9.38 -0.59 1.59
N ILE A 104 9.35 -0.14 2.85
CA ILE A 104 10.54 -0.07 3.70
C ILE A 104 11.04 -1.47 4.06
N GLU A 105 10.16 -2.39 4.44
CA GLU A 105 10.53 -3.78 4.71
C GLU A 105 11.17 -4.46 3.49
N LEU A 106 10.61 -4.24 2.30
CA LEU A 106 11.14 -4.77 1.04
C LEU A 106 12.50 -4.15 0.73
N ALA A 107 12.63 -2.83 0.91
CA ALA A 107 13.90 -2.12 0.73
C ALA A 107 14.97 -2.59 1.72
N TRP A 108 14.63 -2.92 2.97
CA TRP A 108 15.58 -3.47 3.93
C TRP A 108 15.96 -4.92 3.67
N LYS A 109 15.08 -5.70 3.03
CA LYS A 109 15.27 -7.14 2.82
C LYS A 109 15.96 -7.50 1.50
N VAL A 110 15.73 -6.74 0.43
CA VAL A 110 16.19 -7.06 -0.94
C VAL A 110 16.88 -5.83 -1.55
N PRO A 111 18.07 -5.95 -2.21
CA PRO A 111 18.79 -7.19 -2.54
C PRO A 111 19.44 -7.92 -1.37
N ASP A 112 20.08 -7.20 -0.44
CA ASP A 112 20.75 -7.77 0.73
C ASP A 112 20.03 -7.38 2.03
N GLN A 113 20.03 -8.26 3.03
CA GLN A 113 19.41 -7.97 4.33
C GLN A 113 20.26 -7.00 5.13
N LEU A 114 19.71 -5.83 5.48
CA LEU A 114 20.42 -4.89 6.36
C LEU A 114 20.36 -5.35 7.82
N PRO A 115 21.48 -5.30 8.56
CA PRO A 115 21.51 -5.67 9.99
C PRO A 115 20.63 -4.75 10.84
N LEU A 116 20.51 -3.46 10.46
CA LEU A 116 19.64 -2.50 11.15
C LEU A 116 18.16 -2.88 11.10
N ARG A 117 17.72 -3.72 10.17
CA ARG A 117 16.32 -4.15 10.06
C ARG A 117 15.79 -4.71 11.37
N ARG A 118 16.54 -5.59 12.04
CA ARG A 118 16.09 -6.21 13.31
C ARG A 118 15.90 -5.17 14.41
N ARG A 119 16.75 -4.15 14.45
CA ARG A 119 16.72 -3.07 15.43
C ARG A 119 15.62 -2.04 15.15
N LEU A 120 15.41 -1.68 13.88
CA LEU A 120 14.48 -0.63 13.48
C LEU A 120 13.06 -1.11 13.16
N ARG A 121 12.86 -2.41 12.93
CA ARG A 121 11.54 -2.96 12.62
C ARG A 121 10.49 -2.71 13.69
N PRO A 122 10.76 -2.83 15.02
CA PRO A 122 9.76 -2.49 16.04
C PRO A 122 9.34 -1.01 15.97
N ALA A 123 10.31 -0.10 15.77
CA ALA A 123 10.04 1.32 15.63
C ALA A 123 9.23 1.62 14.37
N LEU A 124 9.54 0.96 13.24
CA LEU A 124 8.76 1.06 12.01
C LEU A 124 7.32 0.57 12.21
N THR A 125 7.12 -0.59 12.84
CA THR A 125 5.78 -1.12 13.14
C THR A 125 4.98 -0.16 14.02
N LEU A 126 5.60 0.39 15.07
CA LEU A 126 4.96 1.35 15.96
C LEU A 126 4.60 2.65 15.21
N ALA A 127 5.51 3.17 14.40
CA ALA A 127 5.25 4.36 13.59
C ALA A 127 4.11 4.14 12.58
N THR A 128 4.08 3.00 11.89
CA THR A 128 2.98 2.63 10.99
C THR A 128 1.65 2.50 11.73
N GLY A 129 1.65 1.84 12.89
CA GLY A 129 0.46 1.71 13.72
C GLY A 129 -0.08 3.05 14.18
N LEU A 130 0.81 3.95 14.62
CA LEU A 130 0.44 5.30 15.03
C LEU A 130 -0.16 6.11 13.87
N VAL A 131 0.48 6.09 12.70
CA VAL A 131 -0.04 6.78 11.49
C VAL A 131 -1.42 6.24 11.11
N LEU A 132 -1.59 4.92 11.13
CA LEU A 132 -2.87 4.28 10.80
C LEU A 132 -3.96 4.70 11.78
N VAL A 133 -3.71 4.60 13.10
CA VAL A 133 -4.70 4.97 14.12
C VAL A 133 -5.05 6.46 14.01
N LEU A 134 -4.05 7.34 13.94
CA LEU A 134 -4.29 8.78 13.85
C LEU A 134 -5.04 9.16 12.57
N ALA A 135 -4.72 8.53 11.44
CA ALA A 135 -5.42 8.79 10.19
C ALA A 135 -6.87 8.30 10.21
N VAL A 136 -7.12 7.10 10.75
CA VAL A 136 -8.48 6.56 10.88
C VAL A 136 -9.32 7.44 11.80
N VAL A 137 -8.77 7.84 12.96
CA VAL A 137 -9.48 8.74 13.90
C VAL A 137 -9.70 10.12 13.26
N ALA A 138 -8.75 10.63 12.47
CA ALA A 138 -8.92 11.88 11.74
C ALA A 138 -10.00 11.83 10.65
N SER A 139 -10.30 10.64 10.12
CA SER A 139 -11.36 10.40 9.13
C SER A 139 -12.72 10.10 9.74
N MET A 140 -12.82 10.02 11.08
CA MET A 140 -14.11 9.84 11.75
C MET A 140 -14.84 11.19 11.91
N PRO A 141 -16.18 11.18 11.90
CA PRO A 141 -16.95 12.38 12.22
C PRO A 141 -16.60 12.87 13.64
N PRO A 142 -16.73 14.19 13.91
CA PRO A 142 -16.41 14.75 15.21
C PRO A 142 -17.15 14.02 16.34
N VAL A 143 -16.41 13.61 17.37
CA VAL A 143 -16.97 12.93 18.53
C VAL A 143 -17.01 13.92 19.69
N SER A 144 -18.14 14.02 20.36
CA SER A 144 -18.25 14.75 21.62
C SER A 144 -17.70 13.88 22.76
N LEU A 145 -16.62 14.35 23.39
CA LEU A 145 -16.07 13.73 24.60
C LEU A 145 -16.24 14.72 25.75
N PHE A 146 -16.94 14.29 26.80
CA PHE A 146 -17.20 15.12 27.99
C PHE A 146 -17.91 16.47 27.70
N GLY A 147 -18.69 16.54 26.63
CA GLY A 147 -19.41 17.76 26.22
C GLY A 147 -18.62 18.66 25.28
N ASP A 148 -17.33 18.41 25.08
CA ASP A 148 -16.48 19.15 24.15
C ASP A 148 -16.31 18.40 22.83
N LEU A 149 -16.34 19.15 21.72
CA LEU A 149 -16.04 18.63 20.39
C LEU A 149 -14.54 18.41 20.26
N VAL A 150 -14.13 17.15 20.22
CA VAL A 150 -12.72 16.80 20.00
C VAL A 150 -12.50 16.64 18.50
N LEU A 151 -11.77 17.59 17.93
CA LEU A 151 -11.35 17.59 16.53
C LEU A 151 -9.89 17.13 16.47
N VAL A 152 -9.63 16.07 15.70
CA VAL A 152 -8.26 15.72 15.35
C VAL A 152 -7.73 16.77 14.37
N PRO A 153 -6.51 17.29 14.55
CA PRO A 153 -5.94 18.24 13.61
C PRO A 153 -5.90 17.71 12.17
N ALA A 154 -6.39 18.51 11.22
CA ALA A 154 -6.53 18.12 9.82
C ALA A 154 -5.22 17.68 9.13
N PHE A 155 -4.05 18.06 9.67
CA PHE A 155 -2.77 17.62 9.11
C PHE A 155 -2.55 16.10 9.25
N PHE A 156 -3.20 15.43 10.20
CA PHE A 156 -3.11 13.98 10.35
C PHE A 156 -3.81 13.21 9.22
N ALA A 157 -4.81 13.80 8.57
CA ALA A 157 -5.46 13.21 7.40
C ALA A 157 -4.49 13.02 6.22
N GLN A 158 -3.41 13.82 6.15
CA GLN A 158 -2.38 13.72 5.12
C GLN A 158 -1.23 12.78 5.51
N ALA A 159 -1.16 12.31 6.76
CA ALA A 159 -0.08 11.46 7.24
C ALA A 159 0.07 10.14 6.43
N PRO A 160 -1.02 9.44 6.03
CA PRO A 160 -0.91 8.26 5.19
C PRO A 160 -0.20 8.51 3.87
N ALA A 161 -0.61 9.54 3.12
CA ALA A 161 0.00 9.89 1.85
C ALA A 161 1.49 10.27 2.02
N ARG A 162 1.80 11.13 2.99
CA ARG A 162 3.18 11.52 3.32
C ARG A 162 4.07 10.32 3.66
N SER A 163 3.51 9.32 4.37
CA SER A 163 4.25 8.11 4.72
C SER A 163 4.70 7.31 3.48
N VAL A 164 3.88 7.27 2.42
CA VAL A 164 4.23 6.61 1.15
C VAL A 164 5.34 7.37 0.44
N PHE A 165 5.29 8.70 0.38
CA PHE A 165 6.39 9.51 -0.20
C PHE A 165 7.71 9.30 0.53
N VAL A 166 7.69 9.32 1.87
CA VAL A 166 8.87 9.08 2.69
C VAL A 166 9.39 7.65 2.47
N ALA A 167 8.51 6.65 2.46
CA ALA A 167 8.89 5.26 2.21
C ALA A 167 9.49 5.06 0.81
N LEU A 168 8.91 5.68 -0.22
CA LEU A 168 9.47 5.69 -1.58
C LEU A 168 10.86 6.31 -1.60
N GLY A 169 11.05 7.48 -1.00
CA GLY A 169 12.33 8.16 -0.90
C GLY A 169 13.39 7.29 -0.21
N VAL A 170 13.06 6.75 0.97
CA VAL A 170 13.93 5.81 1.71
C VAL A 170 14.27 4.59 0.87
N ALA A 171 13.27 4.00 0.21
CA ALA A 171 13.46 2.81 -0.60
C ALA A 171 14.35 3.07 -1.83
N LEU A 172 14.25 4.26 -2.45
CA LEU A 172 15.13 4.66 -3.57
C LEU A 172 16.55 4.95 -3.09
N VAL A 173 16.71 5.67 -1.97
CA VAL A 173 18.03 5.96 -1.37
C VAL A 173 18.74 4.66 -0.99
N LEU A 174 18.06 3.73 -0.32
CA LEU A 174 18.66 2.45 0.06
C LEU A 174 19.09 1.64 -1.16
N ARG A 175 18.32 1.64 -2.25
CA ARG A 175 18.68 0.92 -3.48
C ARG A 175 19.86 1.57 -4.21
N THR A 176 19.91 2.90 -4.28
CA THR A 176 21.02 3.61 -4.95
C THR A 176 22.33 3.46 -4.17
N LEU A 177 22.27 3.50 -2.84
CA LEU A 177 23.44 3.27 -1.98
C LEU A 177 23.94 1.82 -2.11
N ARG A 178 23.05 0.82 -2.18
CA ARG A 178 23.44 -0.60 -2.33
C ARG A 178 24.15 -0.90 -3.64
N ARG A 179 23.77 -0.25 -4.74
CA ARG A 179 24.51 -0.36 -6.01
C ARG A 179 25.97 0.06 -5.88
N ARG A 180 26.30 0.95 -4.92
CA ARG A 180 27.68 1.39 -4.66
C ARG A 180 28.47 0.47 -3.74
N PHE A 181 27.80 -0.44 -3.00
CA PHE A 181 28.44 -1.32 -2.02
C PHE A 181 28.85 -2.70 -2.58
N GLY A 182 28.86 -2.87 -3.91
CA GLY A 182 29.40 -4.08 -4.54
C GLY A 182 28.52 -5.33 -4.44
N SER A 183 27.19 -5.14 -4.34
CA SER A 183 26.20 -6.22 -4.37
C SER A 183 26.42 -7.17 -5.58
N SER A 184 26.37 -8.49 -5.33
CA SER A 184 26.61 -9.53 -6.34
C SER A 184 25.61 -9.44 -7.51
N PRO A 185 25.93 -9.92 -8.73
CA PRO A 185 25.01 -9.89 -9.87
C PRO A 185 23.68 -10.62 -9.59
N GLU A 186 23.70 -11.70 -8.81
CA GLU A 186 22.51 -12.43 -8.35
C GLU A 186 21.63 -11.57 -7.45
N SER A 187 22.24 -10.80 -6.55
CA SER A 187 21.52 -9.88 -5.66
C SER A 187 20.89 -8.72 -6.46
N LEU A 188 21.57 -8.23 -7.51
CA LEU A 188 21.01 -7.23 -8.43
C LEU A 188 19.82 -7.77 -9.23
N ALA A 189 19.81 -9.05 -9.60
CA ALA A 189 18.66 -9.69 -10.23
C ALA A 189 17.45 -9.78 -9.26
N ALA A 190 17.70 -10.06 -7.98
CA ALA A 190 16.64 -10.06 -6.96
C ALA A 190 15.99 -8.67 -6.74
N ASN A 191 16.70 -7.59 -7.07
CA ASN A 191 16.17 -6.22 -7.02
C ASN A 191 15.00 -5.98 -7.99
N ALA A 192 14.81 -6.81 -9.03
CA ALA A 192 13.67 -6.73 -9.94
C ALA A 192 12.33 -6.79 -9.20
N TRP A 193 12.21 -7.65 -8.18
CA TRP A 193 11.02 -7.77 -7.34
C TRP A 193 10.78 -6.51 -6.50
N ALA A 194 11.88 -5.94 -5.98
CA ALA A 194 11.81 -4.71 -5.24
C ALA A 194 11.37 -3.52 -6.12
N LEU A 195 11.71 -3.52 -7.41
CA LEU A 195 11.26 -2.52 -8.38
C LEU A 195 9.79 -2.72 -8.78
N LEU A 196 9.35 -3.95 -8.99
CA LEU A 196 7.94 -4.27 -9.24
C LEU A 196 7.05 -3.80 -8.07
N GLY A 197 7.53 -3.93 -6.82
CA GLY A 197 6.84 -3.40 -5.64
C GLY A 197 6.73 -1.87 -5.59
N LEU A 198 7.54 -1.11 -6.34
CA LEU A 198 7.41 0.34 -6.45
C LEU A 198 6.30 0.78 -7.39
N LEU A 199 5.94 -0.05 -8.38
CA LEU A 199 4.96 0.33 -9.41
C LEU A 199 3.60 0.74 -8.82
N PRO A 200 2.99 -0.03 -7.89
CA PRO A 200 1.71 0.39 -7.32
C PRO A 200 1.81 1.71 -6.55
N ALA A 201 2.92 1.94 -5.85
CA ALA A 201 3.13 3.16 -5.08
C ALA A 201 3.38 4.38 -5.97
N LEU A 202 4.10 4.22 -7.08
CA LEU A 202 4.29 5.29 -8.08
C LEU A 202 2.98 5.67 -8.77
N VAL A 203 2.17 4.67 -9.13
CA VAL A 203 0.85 4.92 -9.71
C VAL A 203 -0.03 5.66 -8.70
N LEU A 204 -0.03 5.27 -7.43
CA LEU A 204 -0.82 5.95 -6.40
C LEU A 204 -0.38 7.40 -6.11
N VAL A 205 0.91 7.70 -6.26
CA VAL A 205 1.44 9.06 -6.09
C VAL A 205 1.10 9.96 -7.27
N GLY A 206 0.89 9.38 -8.46
CA GLY A 206 0.57 10.12 -9.68
C GLY A 206 -0.93 10.42 -9.87
N VAL A 207 -1.80 9.96 -8.98
CA VAL A 207 -3.26 10.19 -8.99
C VAL A 207 -3.64 11.16 -7.88
#